data_AF-A0A2V7T894-F1
#
_entry.id   AF-A0A2V7T894-F1
#
_cell.length_a   1.000
_cell.length_b   1.000
_cell.length_c   1.000
_cell.angle_alpha   90.00
_cell.angle_beta   90.00
_cell.angle_gamma   90.00
#
_symmetry.space_group_name_H-M   'P 1'
#
loop_
_entity.id
_entity.type
_entity.pdbx_description
1 polymer ?
#
loop_
_entity_poly.entity_id
_entity_poly.type
_entity_poly.pdbx_seq_one_letter_code
_entity_poly.pdbx_strand_id
1 'polypeptide(L)'
;IVDIARLSSFRGDLADKLAISRPSFLNGGPGRDGFTEDLPLRVDPPEVITHPGAAALQELFADTNWYDRKGSPETFAPRIRLQPDPAWASNPKNFVYQFAYADGTATDVAAGTIVRAGAFFDRVVFYRNDKTPSYSLDPHGFLADPRLAGRTAAEQQLGLFLSTGQLVNTNSAWLEVPIADPNNLECLHYADPQTGQDQVRQPYPASGDCPPLSSDG
;
A
#
# COMPACT_ATOMS: atom_id res chain seq x y z
N ILE A 1 2.12 5.06 -8.40
CA ILE A 1 2.42 6.42 -7.90
C ILE A 1 1.13 7.18 -7.59
N VAL A 2 0.18 7.29 -8.52
CA VAL A 2 -1.08 8.02 -8.27
C VAL A 2 -1.91 7.39 -7.14
N ASP A 3 -1.90 6.06 -6.99
CA ASP A 3 -2.60 5.41 -5.86
C ASP A 3 -2.05 5.85 -4.50
N ILE A 4 -0.72 6.02 -4.37
CA ILE A 4 -0.14 6.59 -3.16
C ILE A 4 -0.70 8.02 -2.96
N ALA A 5 -0.64 8.85 -4.00
CA ALA A 5 -1.10 10.23 -3.91
C ALA A 5 -2.58 10.35 -3.53
N ARG A 6 -3.48 9.52 -4.10
CA ARG A 6 -4.92 9.62 -3.84
C ARG A 6 -5.36 8.91 -2.55
N LEU A 7 -4.69 7.83 -2.15
CA LEU A 7 -5.14 6.98 -1.04
C LEU A 7 -4.48 7.31 0.30
N SER A 8 -3.42 8.12 0.32
CA SER A 8 -2.58 8.31 1.51
C SER A 8 -2.60 9.75 2.05
N SER A 9 -1.74 10.02 3.02
CA SER A 9 -1.45 11.36 3.56
C SER A 9 -1.05 12.40 2.50
N PHE A 10 -0.65 11.98 1.30
CA PHE A 10 -0.35 12.86 0.16
C PHE A 10 -1.58 13.38 -0.60
N ARG A 11 -2.81 13.01 -0.20
CA ARG A 11 -4.03 13.43 -0.91
C ARG A 11 -4.20 14.95 -0.97
N GLY A 12 -3.80 15.67 0.07
CA GLY A 12 -3.80 17.13 0.08
C GLY A 12 -2.86 17.73 -0.98
N ASP A 13 -1.65 17.17 -1.13
CA ASP A 13 -0.70 17.62 -2.17
C ASP A 13 -1.27 17.37 -3.57
N LEU A 14 -1.96 16.23 -3.77
CA LEU A 14 -2.65 15.95 -5.01
C LEU A 14 -3.76 16.98 -5.27
N ALA A 15 -4.59 17.30 -4.27
CA ALA A 15 -5.63 18.32 -4.38
C ALA A 15 -5.06 19.68 -4.78
N ASP A 16 -3.95 20.11 -4.18
CA ASP A 16 -3.25 21.35 -4.55
C ASP A 16 -2.80 21.35 -6.02
N LYS A 17 -2.30 20.22 -6.53
CA LYS A 17 -1.95 20.07 -7.96
C LYS A 17 -3.17 20.13 -8.86
N LEU A 18 -4.26 19.48 -8.46
CA LEU A 18 -5.52 19.52 -9.21
C LEU A 18 -6.09 20.95 -9.26
N ALA A 19 -6.00 21.73 -8.19
CA ALA A 19 -6.51 23.10 -8.12
C ALA A 19 -5.77 24.09 -9.04
N ILE A 20 -4.45 23.93 -9.19
CA ILE A 20 -3.63 24.84 -10.01
C ILE A 20 -3.60 24.48 -11.50
N SER A 21 -4.11 23.29 -11.87
CA SER A 21 -4.21 22.87 -13.27
C SER A 21 -5.11 23.81 -14.10
N ARG A 22 -4.92 23.80 -15.43
CA ARG A 22 -5.62 24.68 -16.37
C ARG A 22 -6.18 23.88 -17.54
N PRO A 23 -7.51 23.64 -17.61
CA PRO A 23 -8.51 23.96 -16.59
C PRO A 23 -8.28 23.18 -15.28
N SER A 24 -8.87 23.66 -14.16
CA SER A 24 -8.77 22.97 -12.86
C SER A 24 -9.45 21.61 -12.91
N PHE A 25 -8.76 20.57 -12.43
CA PHE A 25 -9.31 19.23 -12.23
C PHE A 25 -9.91 19.03 -10.83
N LEU A 26 -9.74 19.97 -9.89
CA LEU A 26 -10.38 19.88 -8.58
C LEU A 26 -11.91 19.95 -8.74
N ASN A 27 -12.61 18.86 -8.46
CA ASN A 27 -14.01 18.68 -8.84
C ASN A 27 -15.03 18.92 -7.71
N GLY A 28 -14.59 19.25 -6.49
CA GLY A 28 -15.48 19.62 -5.39
C GLY A 28 -16.30 18.48 -4.79
N GLY A 29 -15.89 17.22 -5.00
CA GLY A 29 -16.56 16.03 -4.47
C GLY A 29 -16.51 15.91 -2.93
N PRO A 30 -17.33 15.02 -2.33
CA PRO A 30 -17.40 14.82 -0.88
C PRO A 30 -16.16 14.16 -0.25
N GLY A 31 -15.23 13.67 -1.07
CA GLY A 31 -13.99 13.07 -0.61
C GLY A 31 -13.08 14.07 0.10
N ARG A 32 -12.14 13.53 0.87
CA ARG A 32 -11.15 14.32 1.58
C ARG A 32 -10.39 15.22 0.60
N ASP A 33 -10.07 16.42 1.05
CA ASP A 33 -9.34 17.45 0.29
C ASP A 33 -10.11 17.97 -0.95
N GLY A 34 -11.44 17.77 -0.97
CA GLY A 34 -12.36 18.46 -1.90
C GLY A 34 -12.42 17.87 -3.30
N PHE A 35 -12.09 16.59 -3.45
CA PHE A 35 -12.31 15.87 -4.70
C PHE A 35 -12.72 14.41 -4.48
N THR A 36 -13.43 13.87 -5.47
CA THR A 36 -13.86 12.46 -5.50
C THR A 36 -13.66 11.92 -6.91
N GLU A 37 -12.94 10.80 -7.01
CA GLU A 37 -12.57 10.20 -8.27
C GLU A 37 -13.47 9.03 -8.72
N ASP A 38 -14.40 8.56 -7.88
CA ASP A 38 -15.23 7.35 -8.12
C ASP A 38 -14.39 6.15 -8.60
N LEU A 39 -13.17 6.04 -8.06
CA LEU A 39 -12.17 5.07 -8.50
C LEU A 39 -12.03 3.97 -7.43
N PRO A 40 -12.61 2.78 -7.66
CA PRO A 40 -12.51 1.66 -6.71
C PRO A 40 -11.06 1.23 -6.46
N LEU A 41 -10.82 0.50 -5.37
CA LEU A 41 -9.58 -0.28 -5.24
C LEU A 41 -9.60 -1.45 -6.23
N ARG A 42 -8.45 -2.12 -6.38
CA ARG A 42 -8.23 -3.15 -7.41
C ARG A 42 -9.30 -4.27 -7.41
N VAL A 43 -9.78 -4.65 -6.23
CA VAL A 43 -10.67 -5.79 -6.01
C VAL A 43 -12.07 -5.36 -5.55
N ASP A 44 -12.29 -4.05 -5.47
CA ASP A 44 -13.63 -3.55 -5.18
C ASP A 44 -14.50 -3.77 -6.43
N PRO A 45 -15.82 -4.00 -6.25
CA PRO A 45 -16.74 -4.06 -7.37
C PRO A 45 -16.66 -2.80 -8.24
N PRO A 46 -16.93 -2.91 -9.56
CA PRO A 46 -17.01 -1.73 -10.42
C PRO A 46 -18.01 -0.70 -9.88
N GLU A 47 -17.60 0.56 -9.89
CA GLU A 47 -18.42 1.68 -9.43
C GLU A 47 -19.02 2.46 -10.62
N VAL A 48 -20.23 2.99 -10.42
CA VAL A 48 -20.85 3.92 -11.37
C VAL A 48 -20.32 5.31 -11.06
N ILE A 49 -19.77 5.98 -12.07
CA ILE A 49 -19.34 7.38 -11.94
C ILE A 49 -20.57 8.26 -11.70
N THR A 50 -20.63 8.90 -10.54
CA THR A 50 -21.74 9.75 -10.12
C THR A 50 -21.31 11.20 -9.84
N HIS A 51 -20.04 11.43 -9.52
CA HIS A 51 -19.54 12.76 -9.20
C HIS A 51 -19.10 13.54 -10.45
N PRO A 52 -19.50 14.82 -10.59
CA PRO A 52 -19.03 15.67 -11.67
C PRO A 52 -17.49 15.69 -11.75
N GLY A 53 -16.91 15.53 -12.94
CA GLY A 53 -15.46 15.55 -13.14
C GLY A 53 -14.70 14.29 -12.71
N ALA A 54 -15.33 13.31 -12.06
CA ALA A 54 -14.67 12.07 -11.63
C ALA A 54 -14.09 11.28 -12.82
N ALA A 55 -14.83 11.18 -13.94
CA ALA A 55 -14.30 10.56 -15.17
C ALA A 55 -13.02 11.24 -15.67
N ALA A 56 -12.95 12.58 -15.62
CA ALA A 56 -11.77 13.33 -16.04
C ALA A 56 -10.57 13.12 -15.09
N LEU A 57 -10.84 12.94 -13.79
CA LEU A 57 -9.82 12.56 -12.81
C LEU A 57 -9.28 11.16 -13.07
N GLN A 58 -10.15 10.18 -13.37
CA GLN A 58 -9.72 8.82 -13.68
C GLN A 58 -8.82 8.77 -14.91
N GLU A 59 -9.18 9.47 -15.98
CA GLU A 59 -8.34 9.59 -17.19
C GLU A 59 -7.00 10.27 -16.88
N LEU A 60 -7.02 11.39 -16.13
CA LEU A 60 -5.79 12.06 -15.69
C LEU A 60 -4.90 11.11 -14.88
N PHE A 61 -5.48 10.32 -13.98
CA PHE A 61 -4.77 9.37 -13.14
C PHE A 61 -4.19 8.21 -13.95
N ALA A 62 -4.93 7.71 -14.94
CA ALA A 62 -4.47 6.70 -15.88
C ALA A 62 -3.28 7.22 -16.71
N ASP A 63 -3.41 8.41 -17.30
CA ASP A 63 -2.36 9.05 -18.08
C ASP A 63 -1.11 9.34 -17.25
N THR A 64 -1.29 9.89 -16.04
CA THR A 64 -0.19 10.16 -15.10
C THR A 64 0.50 8.85 -14.72
N ASN A 65 -0.27 7.80 -14.44
CA ASN A 65 0.29 6.50 -14.18
C ASN A 65 1.13 6.04 -15.38
N TRP A 66 0.60 6.07 -16.61
CA TRP A 66 1.35 5.69 -17.81
C TRP A 66 2.65 6.47 -17.97
N TYR A 67 2.59 7.81 -17.83
CA TYR A 67 3.74 8.69 -17.95
C TYR A 67 4.83 8.38 -16.91
N ASP A 68 4.43 8.16 -15.65
CA ASP A 68 5.34 7.95 -14.53
C ASP A 68 5.86 6.50 -14.41
N ARG A 69 5.49 5.59 -15.33
CA ARG A 69 5.92 4.18 -15.24
C ARG A 69 7.42 4.02 -15.11
N LYS A 70 8.22 4.86 -15.77
CA LYS A 70 9.69 4.79 -15.73
C LYS A 70 10.27 4.99 -14.32
N GLY A 71 9.54 5.66 -13.42
CA GLY A 71 9.94 5.87 -12.03
C GLY A 71 9.17 5.03 -11.01
N SER A 72 8.22 4.20 -11.46
CA SER A 72 7.32 3.47 -10.56
C SER A 72 7.96 2.18 -10.04
N PRO A 73 8.05 1.94 -8.71
CA PRO A 73 8.78 0.80 -8.13
C PRO A 73 8.34 -0.58 -8.64
N GLU A 74 7.05 -0.75 -8.93
CA GLU A 74 6.47 -1.99 -9.46
C GLU A 74 7.06 -2.38 -10.82
N THR A 75 7.59 -1.44 -11.61
CA THR A 75 8.27 -1.74 -12.88
C THR A 75 9.66 -2.35 -12.68
N PHE A 76 10.25 -2.17 -11.49
CA PHE A 76 11.54 -2.73 -11.11
C PHE A 76 11.40 -4.02 -10.30
N ALA A 77 10.25 -4.26 -9.67
CA ALA A 77 10.03 -5.45 -8.85
C ALA A 77 10.31 -6.78 -9.58
N PRO A 78 9.88 -7.00 -10.85
CA PRO A 78 10.25 -8.20 -11.60
C PRO A 78 11.76 -8.39 -11.73
N ARG A 79 12.54 -7.31 -11.80
CA ARG A 79 14.01 -7.34 -11.99
C ARG A 79 14.80 -7.80 -10.77
N ILE A 80 14.13 -7.98 -9.63
CA ILE A 80 14.76 -8.55 -8.44
C ILE A 80 14.80 -10.08 -8.53
N ARG A 81 13.77 -10.70 -9.14
CA ARG A 81 13.54 -12.15 -8.99
C ARG A 81 12.99 -12.88 -10.22
N LEU A 82 12.02 -12.30 -10.91
CA LEU A 82 11.38 -12.94 -12.08
C LEU A 82 12.24 -12.80 -13.34
N GLN A 83 12.88 -11.65 -13.52
CA GLN A 83 13.72 -11.30 -14.66
C GLN A 83 14.96 -10.54 -14.17
N PRO A 84 15.83 -11.18 -13.37
CA PRO A 84 17.00 -10.52 -12.82
C PRO A 84 17.91 -9.98 -13.94
N ASP A 85 18.56 -8.86 -13.67
CA ASP A 85 19.52 -8.27 -14.61
C ASP A 85 20.62 -9.29 -14.95
N PRO A 86 21.10 -9.35 -16.21
CA PRO A 86 22.19 -10.24 -16.60
C PRO A 86 23.41 -10.18 -15.68
N ALA A 87 23.71 -9.01 -15.10
CA ALA A 87 24.82 -8.83 -14.17
C ALA A 87 24.71 -9.67 -12.87
N TRP A 88 23.49 -10.07 -12.47
CA TRP A 88 23.25 -10.91 -11.30
C TRP A 88 22.25 -12.05 -11.55
N ALA A 89 21.97 -12.40 -12.81
CA ALA A 89 21.03 -13.47 -13.15
C ALA A 89 21.52 -14.86 -12.70
N SER A 90 22.83 -15.11 -12.71
CA SER A 90 23.44 -16.37 -12.26
C SER A 90 23.45 -16.53 -10.74
N ASN A 91 23.34 -15.43 -10.00
CA ASN A 91 23.24 -15.41 -8.55
C ASN A 91 22.34 -14.24 -8.11
N PRO A 92 21.02 -14.37 -8.25
CA PRO A 92 20.09 -13.31 -7.89
C PRO A 92 20.28 -12.89 -6.43
N LYS A 93 20.23 -11.58 -6.19
CA LYS A 93 20.37 -11.05 -4.83
C LYS A 93 19.23 -11.54 -3.96
N ASN A 94 19.56 -11.98 -2.76
CA ASN A 94 18.55 -12.25 -1.74
C ASN A 94 17.92 -10.93 -1.28
N PHE A 95 16.64 -10.95 -0.92
CA PHE A 95 15.92 -9.75 -0.49
C PHE A 95 14.80 -10.06 0.51
N VAL A 96 14.35 -9.01 1.20
CA VAL A 96 13.16 -8.95 2.04
C VAL A 96 12.39 -7.68 1.71
N TYR A 97 11.06 -7.74 1.71
CA TYR A 97 10.18 -6.60 1.49
C TYR A 97 9.33 -6.37 2.74
N GLN A 98 9.41 -5.18 3.33
CA GLN A 98 8.74 -4.88 4.60
C GLN A 98 7.74 -3.74 4.42
N PHE A 99 6.54 -3.91 4.95
CA PHE A 99 5.51 -2.88 5.02
C PHE A 99 4.59 -3.17 6.21
N ALA A 100 3.65 -2.27 6.47
CA ALA A 100 2.88 -2.26 7.69
C ALA A 100 1.38 -2.14 7.43
N TYR A 101 0.61 -2.86 8.25
CA TYR A 101 -0.84 -2.73 8.34
C TYR A 101 -1.22 -1.28 8.61
N ALA A 102 -2.08 -0.69 7.78
CA ALA A 102 -2.55 0.68 7.92
C ALA A 102 -1.46 1.75 7.75
N ASP A 103 -0.42 1.48 6.95
CA ASP A 103 0.53 2.52 6.52
C ASP A 103 -0.23 3.62 5.77
N GLY A 104 -0.41 4.76 6.43
CA GLY A 104 -1.19 5.88 5.90
C GLY A 104 -0.44 6.71 4.87
N THR A 105 0.78 6.34 4.50
CA THR A 105 1.67 7.12 3.64
C THR A 105 2.00 6.39 2.35
N ALA A 106 2.46 5.13 2.41
CA ALA A 106 2.68 4.28 1.25
C ALA A 106 1.50 3.35 0.95
N THR A 107 0.64 3.04 1.93
CA THR A 107 -0.55 2.18 1.82
C THR A 107 -0.25 0.70 1.56
N ASP A 108 -1.05 -0.17 2.18
CA ASP A 108 -1.01 -1.62 1.92
C ASP A 108 -1.30 -1.94 0.44
N VAL A 109 -2.20 -1.17 -0.20
CA VAL A 109 -2.58 -1.37 -1.61
C VAL A 109 -1.41 -1.09 -2.55
N ALA A 110 -0.62 -0.03 -2.32
CA ALA A 110 0.55 0.24 -3.15
C ALA A 110 1.68 -0.76 -2.90
N ALA A 111 1.88 -1.18 -1.64
CA ALA A 111 2.78 -2.29 -1.32
C ALA A 111 2.35 -3.57 -2.05
N GLY A 112 1.04 -3.83 -2.11
CA GLY A 112 0.41 -4.91 -2.85
C GLY A 112 0.76 -4.92 -4.34
N THR A 113 0.74 -3.75 -4.99
CA THR A 113 1.11 -3.62 -6.39
C THR A 113 2.56 -4.06 -6.64
N ILE A 114 3.49 -3.72 -5.75
CA ILE A 114 4.90 -4.15 -5.83
C ILE A 114 5.02 -5.65 -5.59
N VAL A 115 4.36 -6.17 -4.54
CA VAL A 115 4.40 -7.61 -4.19
C VAL A 115 3.87 -8.46 -5.33
N ARG A 116 2.74 -8.08 -5.94
CA ARG A 116 2.17 -8.78 -7.10
C ARG A 116 3.09 -8.72 -8.31
N ALA A 117 3.62 -7.54 -8.65
CA ALA A 117 4.50 -7.37 -9.81
C ALA A 117 5.81 -8.19 -9.69
N GLY A 118 6.39 -8.27 -8.51
CA GLY A 118 7.61 -9.05 -8.25
C GLY A 118 7.39 -10.52 -7.85
N ALA A 119 6.14 -10.93 -7.67
CA ALA A 119 5.73 -12.19 -7.03
C ALA A 119 6.32 -12.38 -5.61
N PHE A 120 6.42 -11.31 -4.80
CA PHE A 120 7.17 -11.27 -3.54
C PHE A 120 6.49 -11.89 -2.30
N PHE A 121 5.35 -12.56 -2.42
CA PHE A 121 4.56 -13.01 -1.26
C PHE A 121 5.37 -13.79 -0.20
N ASP A 122 6.25 -14.69 -0.64
CA ASP A 122 7.17 -15.48 0.22
C ASP A 122 8.33 -14.68 0.84
N ARG A 123 8.46 -13.39 0.50
CA ARG A 123 9.54 -12.48 0.91
C ARG A 123 9.05 -11.27 1.69
N VAL A 124 7.77 -11.27 2.05
CA VAL A 124 7.15 -10.21 2.82
C VAL A 124 7.42 -10.38 4.31
N VAL A 125 7.72 -9.27 5.00
CA VAL A 125 7.54 -9.12 6.44
C VAL A 125 6.45 -8.09 6.62
N PHE A 126 5.29 -8.54 7.10
CA PHE A 126 4.14 -7.68 7.30
C PHE A 126 4.04 -7.32 8.78
N TYR A 127 4.21 -6.04 9.10
CA TYR A 127 4.09 -5.53 10.46
C TYR A 127 2.61 -5.29 10.80
N ARG A 128 2.09 -6.08 11.74
CA ARG A 128 0.72 -6.04 12.23
C ARG A 128 0.56 -4.93 13.27
N ASN A 129 0.56 -3.68 12.81
CA ASN A 129 0.40 -2.50 13.66
C ASN A 129 -0.89 -2.57 14.50
N ASP A 130 -1.95 -3.16 13.96
CA ASP A 130 -3.22 -3.45 14.63
C ASP A 130 -3.09 -4.32 15.89
N LYS A 131 -2.06 -5.16 15.96
CA LYS A 131 -1.78 -6.04 17.11
C LYS A 131 -0.89 -5.37 18.16
N THR A 132 -0.58 -4.08 18.00
CA THR A 132 0.37 -3.37 18.87
C THR A 132 -0.29 -2.27 19.71
N PRO A 133 0.31 -1.87 20.85
CA PRO A 133 -0.17 -0.73 21.62
C PRO A 133 -0.16 0.61 20.85
N SER A 134 0.60 0.71 19.76
CA SER A 134 0.71 1.90 18.92
C SER A 134 -0.19 1.85 17.68
N TYR A 135 -1.20 0.98 17.66
CA TYR A 135 -2.09 0.76 16.49
C TYR A 135 -2.72 2.04 15.93
N SER A 136 -2.89 3.08 16.75
CA SER A 136 -3.49 4.35 16.34
C SER A 136 -2.53 5.31 15.63
N LEU A 137 -1.23 4.99 15.59
CA LEU A 137 -0.22 5.79 14.90
C LEU A 137 -0.05 5.26 13.46
N ASP A 138 0.20 6.17 12.52
CA ASP A 138 0.66 5.79 11.17
C ASP A 138 1.99 5.03 11.30
N PRO A 139 2.04 3.74 10.91
CA PRO A 139 3.23 2.93 11.05
C PRO A 139 4.27 3.15 9.94
N HIS A 140 4.06 4.15 9.07
CA HIS A 140 5.01 4.44 8.01
C HIS A 140 6.44 4.61 8.54
N GLY A 141 7.37 3.86 7.97
CA GLY A 141 8.77 3.87 8.41
C GLY A 141 9.01 3.27 9.79
N PHE A 142 8.20 2.29 10.21
CA PHE A 142 8.25 1.69 11.56
C PHE A 142 9.62 1.21 12.05
N LEU A 143 10.54 0.87 11.15
CA LEU A 143 11.92 0.54 11.51
C LEU A 143 12.68 1.72 12.13
N ALA A 144 12.31 2.95 11.79
CA ALA A 144 13.02 4.16 12.20
C ALA A 144 12.27 4.98 13.28
N ASP A 145 10.98 4.73 13.51
CA ASP A 145 10.19 5.52 14.46
C ASP A 145 10.23 4.93 15.88
N PRO A 146 10.82 5.62 16.87
CA PRO A 146 10.89 5.13 18.25
C PRO A 146 9.54 5.12 18.98
N ARG A 147 8.48 5.72 18.42
CA ARG A 147 7.14 5.76 19.01
C ARG A 147 6.35 4.47 18.76
N LEU A 148 6.72 3.70 17.75
CA LEU A 148 6.02 2.49 17.34
C LEU A 148 6.52 1.28 18.12
N ALA A 149 5.58 0.51 18.69
CA ALA A 149 5.87 -0.81 19.22
C ALA A 149 6.30 -1.76 18.08
N GLY A 150 6.93 -2.88 18.41
CA GLY A 150 7.39 -3.86 17.41
C GLY A 150 8.59 -3.45 16.57
N ARG A 151 8.99 -2.17 16.55
CA ARG A 151 10.22 -1.69 15.90
C ARG A 151 11.44 -2.57 16.18
N THR A 152 11.76 -2.82 17.45
CA THR A 152 12.94 -3.64 17.82
C THR A 152 12.88 -5.05 17.26
N ALA A 153 11.69 -5.67 17.23
CA ALA A 153 11.54 -7.01 16.66
C ALA A 153 11.81 -6.99 15.14
N ALA A 154 11.34 -5.96 14.45
CA ALA A 154 11.55 -5.81 13.01
C ALA A 154 12.99 -5.42 12.64
N GLU A 155 13.64 -4.56 13.44
CA GLU A 155 15.08 -4.29 13.33
C GLU A 155 15.90 -5.58 13.54
N GLN A 156 15.51 -6.41 14.51
CA GLN A 156 16.13 -7.72 14.73
C GLN A 156 15.91 -8.65 13.53
N GLN A 157 14.70 -8.66 12.95
CA GLN A 157 14.40 -9.44 11.74
C GLN A 157 15.31 -9.01 10.58
N LEU A 158 15.41 -7.70 10.34
CA LEU A 158 16.29 -7.15 9.30
C LEU A 158 17.76 -7.50 9.58
N GLY A 159 18.21 -7.38 10.83
CA GLY A 159 19.58 -7.74 11.22
C GLY A 159 19.91 -9.21 11.00
N LEU A 160 18.97 -10.11 11.32
CA LEU A 160 19.11 -11.54 11.04
C LEU A 160 19.15 -11.81 9.54
N PHE A 161 18.28 -11.17 8.76
CA PHE A 161 18.29 -11.30 7.31
C PHE A 161 19.62 -10.82 6.70
N LEU A 162 20.12 -9.66 7.11
CA LEU A 162 21.39 -9.12 6.60
C LEU A 162 22.60 -9.99 6.98
N SER A 163 22.60 -10.61 8.16
CA SER A 163 23.73 -11.42 8.64
C SER A 163 23.71 -12.87 8.15
N THR A 164 22.52 -13.43 7.87
CA THR A 164 22.38 -14.86 7.54
C THR A 164 21.74 -15.13 6.17
N GLY A 165 21.10 -14.13 5.57
CA GLY A 165 20.22 -14.30 4.42
C GLY A 165 18.89 -14.99 4.74
N GLN A 166 18.62 -15.34 5.99
CA GLN A 166 17.39 -16.05 6.35
C GLN A 166 16.25 -15.09 6.67
N LEU A 167 15.07 -15.42 6.16
CA LEU A 167 13.83 -14.73 6.47
C LEU A 167 13.17 -15.44 7.67
N VAL A 168 13.32 -14.85 8.86
CA VAL A 168 12.90 -15.45 10.14
C VAL A 168 11.85 -14.56 10.82
N ASN A 169 10.84 -15.16 11.43
CA ASN A 169 9.91 -14.43 12.30
C ASN A 169 10.53 -14.22 13.69
N THR A 170 10.85 -12.98 14.04
CA THR A 170 11.41 -12.62 15.36
C THR A 170 10.35 -12.30 16.40
N ASN A 171 9.10 -12.08 15.99
CA ASN A 171 7.98 -11.80 16.88
C ASN A 171 6.66 -12.09 16.17
N SER A 172 6.15 -13.32 16.33
CA SER A 172 4.92 -13.77 15.68
C SER A 172 3.65 -13.10 16.22
N ALA A 173 3.73 -12.35 17.33
CA ALA A 173 2.59 -11.58 17.80
C ALA A 173 2.34 -10.36 16.91
N TRP A 174 3.40 -9.76 16.34
CA TRP A 174 3.34 -8.47 15.63
C TRP A 174 3.93 -8.50 14.21
N LEU A 175 4.58 -9.59 13.81
CA LEU A 175 5.14 -9.78 12.48
C LEU A 175 4.58 -11.04 11.83
N GLU A 176 4.20 -10.93 10.57
CA GLU A 176 3.91 -12.08 9.70
C GLU A 176 5.04 -12.25 8.70
N VAL A 177 5.61 -13.44 8.67
CA VAL A 177 6.79 -13.78 7.87
C VAL A 177 6.66 -15.22 7.35
N PRO A 178 6.32 -15.44 6.06
CA PRO A 178 5.73 -14.44 5.15
C PRO A 178 4.33 -13.99 5.61
N ILE A 179 3.75 -13.01 4.90
CA ILE A 179 2.37 -12.58 5.12
C ILE A 179 1.41 -13.78 5.13
N ALA A 180 0.50 -13.82 6.11
CA ALA A 180 -0.40 -14.96 6.28
C ALA A 180 -1.59 -14.89 5.31
N ASP A 181 -2.21 -13.72 5.18
CA ASP A 181 -3.29 -13.45 4.24
C ASP A 181 -2.82 -12.46 3.15
N PRO A 182 -2.57 -12.94 1.92
CA PRO A 182 -2.26 -12.09 0.77
C PRO A 182 -3.30 -11.01 0.48
N ASN A 183 -4.56 -11.19 0.89
CA ASN A 183 -5.62 -10.21 0.65
C ASN A 183 -5.42 -8.93 1.46
N ASN A 184 -4.59 -8.95 2.51
CA ASN A 184 -4.13 -7.75 3.22
C ASN A 184 -3.40 -6.74 2.31
N LEU A 185 -3.19 -7.06 1.04
CA LEU A 185 -2.63 -6.16 0.03
C LEU A 185 -3.68 -5.45 -0.82
N GLU A 186 -4.96 -5.65 -0.52
CA GLU A 186 -6.07 -5.23 -1.38
C GLU A 186 -6.99 -4.19 -0.73
N CYS A 187 -6.76 -3.83 0.53
CA CYS A 187 -7.54 -2.81 1.24
C CYS A 187 -6.64 -1.93 2.13
N LEU A 188 -7.13 -0.74 2.52
CA LEU A 188 -6.31 0.31 3.13
C LEU A 188 -6.02 0.14 4.63
N HIS A 189 -6.83 -0.63 5.37
CA HIS A 189 -6.70 -0.73 6.84
C HIS A 189 -6.93 0.57 7.63
N TYR A 190 -7.37 1.62 6.97
CA TYR A 190 -7.88 2.86 7.55
C TYR A 190 -9.05 3.39 6.70
N ALA A 191 -9.62 4.53 7.11
CA ALA A 191 -10.73 5.16 6.40
C ALA A 191 -10.40 5.52 4.95
N ASP A 192 -11.28 5.15 4.03
CA ASP A 192 -11.14 5.48 2.61
C ASP A 192 -11.16 7.00 2.43
N PRO A 193 -10.11 7.62 1.87
CA PRO A 193 -10.10 9.07 1.65
C PRO A 193 -11.20 9.58 0.71
N GLN A 194 -11.79 8.74 -0.13
CA GLN A 194 -12.89 9.12 -1.02
C GLN A 194 -14.23 9.29 -0.30
N THR A 195 -14.45 8.54 0.78
CA THR A 195 -15.76 8.47 1.47
C THR A 195 -15.69 8.87 2.94
N GLY A 196 -14.49 8.89 3.52
CA GLY A 196 -14.25 9.03 4.95
C GLY A 196 -14.78 7.84 5.78
N GLN A 197 -15.35 6.82 5.13
CA GLN A 197 -15.80 5.62 5.81
C GLN A 197 -14.59 4.78 6.14
N ASP A 198 -14.50 4.35 7.40
CA ASP A 198 -13.68 3.20 7.72
C ASP A 198 -14.03 2.09 6.73
N GLN A 199 -13.02 1.35 6.27
CA GLN A 199 -13.26 0.07 5.64
C GLN A 199 -13.80 -0.86 6.73
N VAL A 200 -15.11 -0.72 7.05
CA VAL A 200 -15.78 -1.30 8.22
C VAL A 200 -15.72 -2.80 8.08
N ARG A 201 -14.85 -3.43 8.87
CA ARG A 201 -14.71 -4.88 8.95
C ARG A 201 -15.50 -5.38 10.13
N GLN A 202 -16.53 -6.16 9.85
CA GLN A 202 -17.27 -6.89 10.88
C GLN A 202 -16.56 -8.23 11.17
N PRO A 203 -16.38 -8.61 12.45
CA PRO A 203 -16.70 -7.85 13.65
C PRO A 203 -15.58 -6.87 14.07
N TYR A 204 -16.02 -5.68 14.49
CA TYR A 204 -15.28 -4.57 15.09
C TYR A 204 -14.69 -4.92 16.49
N PRO A 205 -13.68 -4.20 17.05
CA PRO A 205 -12.96 -3.03 16.51
C PRO A 205 -11.49 -3.30 16.14
N ALA A 206 -11.01 -2.56 15.14
CA ALA A 206 -9.60 -2.15 14.97
C ALA A 206 -8.54 -3.20 14.60
N SER A 207 -8.91 -4.46 14.32
CA SER A 207 -8.00 -5.44 13.74
C SER A 207 -8.79 -6.42 12.87
N GLY A 208 -8.26 -6.76 11.72
CA GLY A 208 -8.91 -7.72 10.84
C GLY A 208 -8.24 -7.74 9.47
N ASP A 209 -8.06 -8.94 8.95
CA ASP A 209 -7.53 -9.10 7.61
C ASP A 209 -8.53 -8.53 6.58
N CYS A 210 -8.07 -8.17 5.38
CA CYS A 210 -8.98 -7.77 4.31
C CYS A 210 -9.97 -8.93 4.03
N PRO A 211 -11.21 -8.64 3.62
CA PRO A 211 -12.14 -9.69 3.26
C PRO A 211 -11.56 -10.56 2.15
N PRO A 212 -11.93 -11.86 2.08
CA PRO A 212 -11.62 -12.68 0.93
C PRO A 212 -12.10 -11.99 -0.34
N LEU A 213 -11.36 -12.15 -1.43
CA LEU A 213 -11.80 -11.72 -2.76
C LEU A 213 -13.20 -12.26 -3.04
N SER A 214 -14.06 -11.42 -3.62
CA SER A 214 -15.37 -11.87 -4.06
C SER A 214 -15.22 -13.00 -5.10
N SER A 215 -16.25 -13.82 -5.31
CA SER A 215 -16.22 -14.86 -6.35
C SER A 215 -15.96 -14.29 -7.75
N ASP A 216 -16.13 -12.98 -7.92
CA ASP A 216 -16.09 -12.28 -9.19
C ASP A 216 -14.73 -11.58 -9.40
N GLY A 217 -13.81 -11.67 -8.43
CA GLY A 217 -12.41 -11.24 -8.54
C GLY A 217 -12.04 -10.08 -7.63
#